data_AF-A0A948WLG3-F1
#
_entry.id   AF-A0A948WLG3-F1
#
_cell.length_a   1.000
_cell.length_b   1.000
_cell.length_c   1.000
_cell.angle_alpha   90.00
_cell.angle_beta   90.00
_cell.angle_gamma   90.00
#
_symmetry.space_group_name_H-M   'P 1'
#
loop_
_entity.id
_entity.type
_entity.pdbx_description
1 polymer ?
#
loop_
_entity_poly.entity_id
_entity_poly.type
_entity_poly.pdbx_seq_one_letter_code
_entity_poly.pdbx_strand_id
1 'polypeptide(L)'
;MATQADIDRVTELLGRAPQGDFDVVVRRADGDPVVVRNSPLLNDGTPMPTLFWLVGSDEYTAVSRLEAAGGVDQAEAEVDAIALDDAHRAYSEMRSRDLPPGHTGPAPSAGVAGTRRGVKCLHAHFAWWLAGGDDPVGEWVARRIDYAPELRHV
;
A
#
# COMPACT_ATOMS: atom_id res chain seq x y z
N MET A 1 5.68 -11.40 -11.53
CA MET A 1 4.40 -11.00 -12.15
C MET A 1 3.31 -11.91 -11.60
N ALA A 2 2.15 -11.36 -11.24
CA ALA A 2 1.02 -12.12 -10.70
C ALA A 2 0.59 -13.27 -11.63
N THR A 3 0.25 -14.41 -11.03
CA THR A 3 -0.32 -15.57 -11.77
C THR A 3 -1.79 -15.34 -12.10
N GLN A 4 -2.38 -16.15 -12.99
CA GLN A 4 -3.82 -16.07 -13.27
C GLN A 4 -4.66 -16.28 -11.99
N ALA A 5 -4.26 -17.21 -11.12
CA ALA A 5 -4.93 -17.44 -9.85
C ALA A 5 -4.85 -16.22 -8.92
N ASP A 6 -3.73 -15.49 -8.94
CA ASP A 6 -3.60 -14.23 -8.19
C ASP A 6 -4.50 -13.14 -8.75
N ILE A 7 -4.59 -13.02 -10.08
CA ILE A 7 -5.46 -12.05 -10.74
C ILE A 7 -6.93 -12.32 -10.40
N ASP A 8 -7.36 -13.57 -10.47
CA ASP A 8 -8.73 -13.97 -10.14
C ASP A 8 -9.04 -13.66 -8.66
N ARG A 9 -8.14 -14.06 -7.75
CA ARG A 9 -8.33 -13.85 -6.31
C ARG A 9 -8.30 -12.38 -5.91
N VAL A 10 -7.37 -11.59 -6.44
CA VAL A 10 -7.31 -10.15 -6.18
C VAL A 10 -8.52 -9.43 -6.78
N THR A 11 -9.04 -9.89 -7.92
CA THR A 11 -10.28 -9.37 -8.50
C THR A 11 -11.47 -9.57 -7.56
N GLU A 12 -11.59 -10.74 -6.93
CA GLU A 12 -12.62 -11.00 -5.91
C GLU A 12 -12.47 -10.08 -4.70
N LEU A 13 -11.25 -9.98 -4.16
CA LEU A 13 -10.95 -9.17 -2.97
C LEU A 13 -11.22 -7.68 -3.21
N LEU A 14 -10.90 -7.17 -4.40
CA LEU A 14 -11.15 -5.77 -4.78
C LEU A 14 -12.59 -5.50 -5.23
N GLY A 15 -13.35 -6.55 -5.58
CA GLY A 15 -14.67 -6.43 -6.22
C GLY A 15 -14.64 -5.85 -7.63
N ARG A 16 -13.45 -5.73 -8.24
CA ARG A 16 -13.22 -5.21 -9.59
C ARG A 16 -11.90 -5.73 -10.14
N ALA A 17 -11.80 -5.82 -11.47
CA ALA A 17 -10.55 -6.19 -12.13
C ALA A 17 -9.45 -5.12 -11.86
N PRO A 18 -8.22 -5.54 -11.53
CA PRO A 18 -7.05 -4.65 -11.47
C PRO A 18 -6.84 -3.90 -12.79
N GLN A 19 -6.46 -2.63 -12.70
CA GLN A 19 -6.31 -1.73 -13.86
C GLN A 19 -4.85 -1.55 -14.31
N GLY A 20 -3.94 -2.29 -13.71
CA GLY A 20 -2.51 -2.28 -14.01
C GLY A 20 -1.89 -3.61 -13.61
N ASP A 21 -0.68 -3.85 -14.10
CA ASP A 21 0.12 -4.99 -13.68
C ASP A 21 0.47 -4.88 -12.19
N PHE A 22 0.59 -6.03 -11.53
CA PHE A 22 0.98 -6.10 -10.12
C PHE A 22 1.65 -7.43 -9.78
N ASP A 23 2.25 -7.46 -8.60
CA ASP A 23 2.77 -8.64 -7.92
C ASP A 23 2.10 -8.79 -6.56
N VAL A 24 1.82 -10.03 -6.14
CA VAL A 24 1.47 -10.32 -4.74
C VAL A 24 2.77 -10.44 -3.96
N VAL A 25 3.02 -9.51 -3.04
CA VAL A 25 4.29 -9.40 -2.30
C VAL A 25 4.18 -9.88 -0.85
N VAL A 26 2.96 -9.96 -0.31
CA VAL A 26 2.69 -10.51 1.01
C VAL A 26 1.48 -11.44 0.94
N ARG A 27 1.62 -12.62 1.54
CA ARG A 27 0.56 -13.62 1.69
C ARG A 27 0.42 -14.06 3.15
N ARG A 28 -0.75 -14.55 3.52
CA ARG A 28 -0.92 -15.33 4.76
C ARG A 28 -0.32 -16.73 4.61
N ALA A 29 -0.23 -17.46 5.72
CA ALA A 29 0.27 -18.83 5.75
C ALA A 29 -0.50 -19.80 4.84
N ASP A 30 -1.80 -19.57 4.62
CA ASP A 30 -2.67 -20.33 3.71
C ASP A 30 -2.49 -19.97 2.22
N GLY A 31 -1.70 -18.93 1.92
CA GLY A 31 -1.42 -18.46 0.57
C GLY A 31 -2.31 -17.32 0.08
N ASP A 32 -3.31 -16.89 0.86
CA ASP A 32 -4.23 -15.81 0.45
C ASP A 32 -3.48 -14.46 0.35
N PRO A 33 -3.68 -13.67 -0.72
CA PRO A 33 -3.01 -12.38 -0.89
C PRO A 33 -3.37 -11.37 0.20
N VAL A 34 -2.36 -10.68 0.75
CA VAL A 34 -2.53 -9.61 1.74
C VAL A 34 -2.13 -8.25 1.16
N VAL A 35 -0.99 -8.20 0.49
CA VAL A 35 -0.48 -6.98 -0.14
C VAL A 35 -0.11 -7.26 -1.59
N VAL A 36 -0.56 -6.38 -2.48
CA VAL A 36 -0.06 -6.30 -3.86
C VAL A 36 0.82 -5.07 -4.04
N ARG A 37 1.89 -5.21 -4.83
CA ARG A 37 2.69 -4.11 -5.35
C ARG A 37 2.34 -3.92 -6.82
N ASN A 38 1.73 -2.77 -7.12
CA ASN A 38 1.33 -2.38 -8.45
C ASN A 38 2.49 -1.78 -9.24
N SER A 39 2.41 -1.88 -10.55
CA SER A 39 3.16 -1.03 -11.47
C SER A 39 2.86 0.45 -11.20
N PRO A 40 3.83 1.36 -11.44
CA PRO A 40 3.64 2.78 -11.18
C PRO A 40 2.66 3.46 -12.14
N LEU A 41 2.26 2.77 -13.22
CA LEU A 41 1.30 3.21 -14.22
C LEU A 41 0.20 2.16 -14.38
N LEU A 42 -1.02 2.63 -14.65
CA LEU A 42 -2.14 1.81 -15.13
C LEU A 42 -1.89 1.38 -16.58
N ASN A 43 -2.71 0.44 -17.07
CA ASN A 43 -2.64 -0.05 -18.46
C ASN A 43 -2.87 1.04 -19.51
N ASP A 44 -3.55 2.13 -19.15
CA ASP A 44 -3.78 3.30 -20.01
C ASP A 44 -2.69 4.39 -19.88
N GLY A 45 -1.66 4.14 -19.07
CA GLY A 45 -0.57 5.08 -18.81
C GLY A 45 -0.83 6.11 -17.72
N THR A 46 -2.01 6.10 -17.08
CA THR A 46 -2.31 6.96 -15.93
C THR A 46 -1.41 6.61 -14.74
N PRO A 47 -0.87 7.57 -13.99
CA PRO A 47 -0.12 7.28 -12.76
C PRO A 47 -0.95 6.50 -11.75
N MET A 48 -0.47 5.33 -11.35
CA MET A 48 -1.08 4.54 -10.28
C MET A 48 -1.03 5.35 -8.98
N PRO A 49 -2.13 5.57 -8.24
CA PRO A 49 -2.16 6.47 -7.07
C PRO A 49 -1.19 6.07 -5.96
N THR A 50 -0.93 4.77 -5.77
CA THR A 50 -0.01 4.23 -4.76
C THR A 50 0.50 2.85 -5.19
N LEU A 51 1.73 2.47 -4.84
CA LEU A 51 2.33 1.19 -5.26
C LEU A 51 1.73 0.02 -4.49
N PHE A 52 1.62 0.13 -3.16
CA PHE A 52 1.19 -0.98 -2.30
C PHE A 52 -0.29 -0.85 -1.94
N TRP A 53 -1.08 -1.89 -2.23
CA TRP A 53 -2.49 -1.98 -1.85
C TRP A 53 -2.69 -3.11 -0.86
N LEU A 54 -3.47 -2.83 0.19
CA LEU A 54 -3.95 -3.83 1.12
C LEU A 54 -5.18 -4.52 0.52
N VAL A 55 -5.07 -5.81 0.22
CA VAL A 55 -6.14 -6.60 -0.39
C VAL A 55 -6.66 -7.71 0.51
N GLY A 56 -5.90 -8.07 1.56
CA GLY A 56 -6.33 -9.07 2.53
C GLY A 56 -7.63 -8.64 3.23
N SER A 57 -8.63 -9.52 3.24
CA SER A 57 -9.99 -9.22 3.73
C SER A 57 -10.02 -8.76 5.19
N ASP A 58 -9.26 -9.43 6.05
CA ASP A 58 -9.28 -9.23 7.50
C ASP A 58 -8.51 -7.96 7.86
N GLU A 59 -7.36 -7.77 7.20
CA GLU A 59 -6.50 -6.62 7.28
C GLU A 59 -7.23 -5.36 6.81
N TYR A 60 -7.88 -5.44 5.63
CA TYR A 60 -8.71 -4.37 5.10
C TYR A 60 -9.83 -3.99 6.07
N THR A 61 -10.52 -4.99 6.64
CA THR A 61 -11.61 -4.76 7.60
C THR A 61 -11.11 -4.11 8.89
N ALA A 62 -10.00 -4.58 9.44
CA ALA A 62 -9.42 -4.04 10.67
C ALA A 62 -8.98 -2.58 10.48
N VAL A 63 -8.26 -2.28 9.40
CA VAL A 63 -7.82 -0.91 9.09
C VAL A 63 -9.02 0.00 8.81
N SER A 64 -10.04 -0.47 8.08
CA SER A 64 -11.25 0.31 7.82
C SER A 64 -12.00 0.68 9.11
N ARG A 65 -12.05 -0.24 10.08
CA ARG A 65 -12.64 0.04 11.40
C ARG A 65 -11.82 1.08 12.17
N LEU A 66 -10.49 1.01 12.10
CA LEU A 66 -9.61 1.98 12.74
C LEU A 66 -9.77 3.37 12.11
N GLU A 67 -9.82 3.48 10.78
CA GLU A 67 -10.09 4.75 10.09
C GLU A 67 -11.45 5.34 10.47
N ALA A 68 -12.50 4.52 10.50
CA ALA A 68 -13.84 4.96 10.91
C ALA A 68 -13.89 5.46 12.37
N ALA A 69 -12.95 5.03 13.22
CA ALA A 69 -12.79 5.49 14.60
C ALA A 69 -11.88 6.74 14.72
N GLY A 70 -11.54 7.39 13.62
CA GLY A 70 -10.66 8.58 13.60
C GLY A 70 -9.17 8.24 13.60
N GLY A 71 -8.79 7.04 13.13
CA GLY A 71 -7.41 6.57 13.15
C GLY A 71 -6.43 7.41 12.34
N VAL A 72 -6.89 8.10 11.28
CA VAL A 72 -6.05 9.03 10.49
C VAL A 72 -5.59 10.20 11.36
N ASP A 73 -6.52 10.90 12.00
CA ASP A 73 -6.21 12.05 12.87
C ASP A 73 -5.35 11.63 14.07
N GLN A 74 -5.59 10.44 14.62
CA GLN A 74 -4.78 9.85 15.69
C GLN A 74 -3.34 9.58 15.22
N ALA A 75 -3.17 8.97 14.04
CA ALA A 75 -1.85 8.72 13.48
C ALA A 75 -1.09 10.03 13.22
N GLU A 76 -1.75 11.05 12.66
CA GLU A 76 -1.13 12.36 12.43
C GLU A 76 -0.70 13.07 13.72
N ALA A 77 -1.42 12.83 14.83
CA ALA A 77 -1.09 13.42 16.13
C ALA A 77 0.01 12.66 16.88
N GLU A 78 0.12 11.35 16.69
CA GLU A 78 0.99 10.47 17.48
C GLU A 78 2.28 10.07 16.77
N VAL A 79 2.27 10.02 15.43
CA VAL A 79 3.46 9.68 14.64
C VAL A 79 4.38 10.90 14.50
N ASP A 80 5.69 10.67 14.62
CA ASP A 80 6.67 11.73 14.42
C ASP A 80 6.61 12.29 13.00
N ALA A 81 6.40 13.61 12.90
CA ALA A 81 6.19 14.28 11.62
C ALA A 81 7.43 14.23 10.70
N ILE A 82 8.64 14.20 11.27
CA ILE A 82 9.88 14.12 10.48
C ILE A 82 10.00 12.72 9.87
N ALA A 83 9.76 11.68 10.67
CA ALA A 83 9.73 10.30 10.19
C ALA A 83 8.67 10.08 9.11
N LEU A 84 7.47 10.67 9.26
CA LEU A 84 6.42 10.61 8.24
C LEU A 84 6.84 11.28 6.92
N ASP A 85 7.42 12.48 6.99
CA ASP A 85 7.91 13.18 5.80
C ASP A 85 9.04 12.40 5.10
N ASP A 86 9.94 11.77 5.87
CA ASP A 86 11.00 10.91 5.33
C ASP A 86 10.43 9.65 4.66
N ALA A 87 9.42 9.02 5.27
CA ALA A 87 8.71 7.89 4.66
C ALA A 87 8.04 8.29 3.33
N HIS A 88 7.36 9.45 3.26
CA HIS A 88 6.78 9.94 2.02
C HIS A 88 7.83 10.21 0.93
N ARG A 89 8.98 10.76 1.31
CA ARG A 89 10.10 11.03 0.40
C ARG A 89 10.65 9.72 -0.18
N ALA A 90 10.97 8.76 0.69
CA ALA A 90 11.45 7.43 0.30
C ALA A 90 10.46 6.73 -0.63
N TYR A 91 9.15 6.82 -0.33
CA TYR A 91 8.10 6.26 -1.18
C TYR A 91 8.04 6.93 -2.56
N SER A 92 8.11 8.26 -2.60
CA SER A 92 8.07 9.02 -3.86
C SER A 92 9.28 8.70 -4.75
N GLU A 93 10.45 8.54 -4.15
CA GLU A 93 11.67 8.13 -4.86
C GLU A 93 11.55 6.70 -5.41
N MET A 94 11.00 5.76 -4.64
CA MET A 94 10.73 4.39 -5.09
C MET A 94 9.82 4.39 -6.32
N ARG A 95 8.72 5.17 -6.27
CA ARG A 95 7.81 5.33 -7.41
C ARG A 95 8.48 5.89 -8.64
N SER A 96 9.37 6.85 -8.45
CA SER A 96 10.10 7.49 -9.56
C SER A 96 11.07 6.51 -10.21
N ARG A 97 11.73 5.66 -9.40
CA ARG A 97 12.64 4.61 -9.85
C ARG A 97 11.94 3.50 -10.62
N ASP A 98 10.70 3.17 -10.27
CA ASP A 98 9.93 2.11 -10.91
C ASP A 98 9.38 2.51 -12.29
N LEU A 99 9.40 3.80 -12.65
CA LEU A 99 8.91 4.26 -13.96
C LEU A 99 9.70 3.64 -15.11
N PRO A 100 9.04 3.32 -16.24
CA PRO A 100 9.74 2.81 -17.43
C PRO A 100 10.84 3.77 -17.89
N PRO A 101 12.01 3.26 -18.35
CA PRO A 101 13.07 4.09 -18.89
C PRO A 101 12.56 5.00 -20.01
N GLY A 102 12.84 6.31 -19.90
CA GLY A 102 12.42 7.29 -20.90
C GLY A 102 10.93 7.66 -20.86
N HIS A 103 10.21 7.34 -19.77
CA HIS A 103 8.84 7.84 -19.58
C HIS A 103 8.78 9.37 -19.61
N THR A 104 7.97 9.92 -20.52
CA THR A 104 7.78 11.37 -20.69
C THR A 104 6.37 11.85 -20.33
N GLY A 105 5.48 10.92 -19.96
CA GLY A 105 4.11 11.22 -19.56
C GLY A 105 4.00 11.73 -18.12
N PRO A 106 2.77 11.94 -17.60
CA PRO A 106 2.55 12.27 -16.21
C PRO A 106 3.26 11.27 -15.29
N ALA A 107 3.98 11.77 -14.30
CA ALA A 107 4.69 10.96 -13.32
C ALA A 107 3.99 11.04 -11.96
N PRO A 108 3.94 9.95 -11.19
CA PRO A 108 3.54 10.02 -9.81
C PRO A 108 4.53 10.89 -9.02
N SER A 109 4.03 11.90 -8.31
CA SER A 109 4.86 12.96 -7.67
C SER A 109 4.61 13.10 -6.16
N ALA A 110 3.98 12.11 -5.55
CA ALA A 110 3.55 12.15 -4.16
C ALA A 110 4.00 10.89 -3.40
N GLY A 111 4.02 10.96 -2.08
CA GLY A 111 4.41 9.85 -1.22
C GLY A 111 3.33 8.76 -1.14
N VAL A 112 3.32 8.05 -0.02
CA VAL A 112 2.31 7.01 0.29
C VAL A 112 0.88 7.53 0.04
N ALA A 113 -0.01 6.68 -0.50
CA ALA A 113 -1.39 7.02 -0.86
C ALA A 113 -1.54 8.18 -1.87
N GLY A 114 -0.45 8.66 -2.47
CA GLY A 114 -0.47 9.80 -3.39
C GLY A 114 -0.65 11.14 -2.68
N THR A 115 -0.38 11.25 -1.38
CA THR A 115 -0.37 12.54 -0.66
C THR A 115 1.01 13.18 -0.64
N ARG A 116 1.05 14.52 -0.60
CA ARG A 116 2.29 15.30 -0.48
C ARG A 116 2.72 15.49 0.97
N ARG A 117 1.75 15.44 1.91
CA ARG A 117 1.93 15.64 3.35
C ARG A 117 0.79 14.96 4.11
N GLY A 118 1.08 14.59 5.36
CA GLY A 118 0.09 14.00 6.26
C GLY A 118 -0.39 12.63 5.81
N VAL A 119 -1.42 12.13 6.46
CA VAL A 119 -1.95 10.77 6.23
C VAL A 119 -3.29 10.87 5.52
N LYS A 120 -3.37 10.35 4.29
CA LYS A 120 -4.64 10.32 3.54
C LYS A 120 -5.46 9.06 3.86
N CYS A 121 -4.80 7.90 3.93
CA CYS A 121 -5.42 6.63 4.29
C CYS A 121 -4.40 5.67 4.93
N LEU A 122 -4.84 4.95 5.96
CA LEU A 122 -4.05 3.98 6.71
C LEU A 122 -3.75 2.71 5.91
N HIS A 123 -4.62 2.30 4.97
CA HIS A 123 -4.41 1.06 4.21
C HIS A 123 -3.12 1.06 3.39
N ALA A 124 -2.78 2.18 2.76
CA ALA A 124 -1.59 2.27 1.92
C ALA A 124 -0.30 2.25 2.76
N HIS A 125 -0.33 2.94 3.91
CA HIS A 125 0.79 2.95 4.86
C HIS A 125 1.01 1.56 5.45
N PHE A 126 -0.08 0.92 5.90
CA PHE A 126 0.01 -0.43 6.46
C PHE A 126 0.42 -1.46 5.41
N ALA A 127 -0.09 -1.39 4.18
CA ALA A 127 0.33 -2.26 3.09
C ALA A 127 1.83 -2.13 2.79
N TRP A 128 2.37 -0.91 2.76
CA TRP A 128 3.79 -0.72 2.50
C TRP A 128 4.67 -1.23 3.65
N TRP A 129 4.27 -0.98 4.90
CA TRP A 129 4.95 -1.53 6.08
C TRP A 129 4.97 -3.07 6.08
N LEU A 130 3.82 -3.70 5.81
CA LEU A 130 3.73 -5.16 5.68
C LEU A 130 4.62 -5.70 4.56
N ALA A 131 4.85 -4.94 3.50
CA ALA A 131 5.79 -5.30 2.43
C ALA A 131 7.27 -5.07 2.80
N GLY A 132 7.57 -4.67 4.05
CA GLY A 132 8.93 -4.41 4.55
C GLY A 132 9.39 -2.96 4.39
N GLY A 133 8.48 -2.03 4.09
CA GLY A 133 8.76 -0.60 4.07
C GLY A 133 8.97 -0.03 5.47
N ASP A 134 9.86 0.96 5.58
CA ASP A 134 10.09 1.72 6.81
C ASP A 134 9.04 2.83 6.95
N ASP A 135 7.78 2.42 7.14
CA ASP A 135 6.62 3.32 7.24
C ASP A 135 6.15 3.42 8.71
N PRO A 136 6.35 4.57 9.38
CA PRO A 136 6.00 4.73 10.79
C PRO A 136 4.49 4.73 11.04
N VAL A 137 3.67 5.10 10.06
CA VAL A 137 2.20 5.02 10.17
C VAL A 137 1.76 3.58 10.02
N GLY A 138 2.38 2.82 9.11
CA GLY A 138 2.09 1.39 8.99
C GLY A 138 2.46 0.62 10.26
N GLU A 139 3.60 0.92 10.89
CA GLU A 139 3.96 0.36 12.20
C GLU A 139 2.96 0.77 13.30
N TRP A 140 2.54 2.03 13.31
CA TRP A 140 1.53 2.54 14.23
C TRP A 140 0.19 1.79 14.07
N VAL A 141 -0.26 1.55 12.84
CA VAL A 141 -1.47 0.76 12.55
C VAL A 141 -1.34 -0.66 13.08
N ALA A 142 -0.20 -1.32 12.84
CA ALA A 142 0.06 -2.69 13.28
C ALA A 142 -0.12 -2.83 14.80
N ARG A 143 0.45 -1.90 15.57
CA ARG A 143 0.30 -1.86 17.03
C ARG A 143 -1.14 -1.58 17.47
N ARG A 144 -1.85 -0.70 16.75
CA ARG A 144 -3.20 -0.26 17.14
C ARG A 144 -4.26 -1.33 16.96
N ILE A 145 -4.09 -2.20 15.97
CA ILE A 145 -5.00 -3.32 15.69
C ILE A 145 -4.48 -4.66 16.26
N ASP A 146 -3.39 -4.64 17.03
CA ASP A 146 -2.72 -5.83 17.60
C ASP A 146 -2.43 -6.91 16.54
N TYR A 147 -1.81 -6.48 15.44
CA TYR A 147 -1.61 -7.33 14.27
C TYR A 147 -0.37 -8.21 14.41
N ALA A 148 -0.56 -9.51 14.62
CA ALA A 148 0.51 -10.50 14.70
C ALA A 148 0.23 -11.83 13.95
N PRO A 149 -0.10 -11.82 12.64
CA PRO A 149 -0.27 -13.06 11.89
C PRO A 149 1.04 -13.61 11.34
N GLU A 150 0.99 -14.90 10.98
CA GLU A 150 2.04 -15.53 10.20
C GLU A 150 1.93 -15.10 8.73
N LEU A 151 2.84 -14.22 8.31
CA LEU A 151 2.93 -13.72 6.94
C LEU A 151 4.14 -14.30 6.20
N ARG A 152 4.00 -14.43 4.89
CA ARG A 152 5.05 -14.82 3.95
C ARG A 152 5.28 -13.68 2.97
N HIS A 153 6.52 -13.20 2.91
CA HIS A 153 6.99 -12.27 1.88
C HIS A 153 7.41 -13.09 0.67
N VAL A 154 6.89 -12.73 -0.51
CA VAL A 154 7.06 -13.49 -1.76
C VAL A 154 7.97 -12.73 -2.71
#